data_AF-A0A352Z9P7-F1
#
_entry.id   AF-A0A352Z9P7-F1
#
_cell.length_a   1.000
_cell.length_b   1.000
_cell.length_c   1.000
_cell.angle_alpha   90.00
_cell.angle_beta   90.00
_cell.angle_gamma   90.00
#
_symmetry.space_group_name_H-M   'P 1'
#
loop_
_entity.id
_entity.type
_entity.pdbx_description
1 polymer ?
#
loop_
_entity_poly.entity_id
_entity_poly.type
_entity_poly.pdbx_seq_one_letter_code
_entity_poly.pdbx_strand_id
1 'polypeptide(L)'
;MAKKQLYFNEAERLYVVEQCTLMEIASRLRLGEKTVRIWKEEGDWETKRLQHIKSKEAFHEELYEFARKLMRTIKEDMENGEKVDPGRMYAFTRLLPLITKVKDYEDVLSKKETEEGKKGLTEDVLKIIESEILGI
;
A
#
# COMPACT_ATOMS: atom_id res chain seq x y z
N MET A 1 -13.05 -6.19 30.87
CA MET A 1 -11.75 -5.54 31.12
C MET A 1 -10.55 -6.41 30.71
N ALA A 2 -10.41 -7.67 31.16
CA ALA A 2 -9.24 -8.52 30.84
C ALA A 2 -9.02 -8.83 29.34
N LYS A 3 -10.08 -9.10 28.58
CA LYS A 3 -9.97 -9.40 27.13
C LYS A 3 -9.51 -8.20 26.28
N LYS A 4 -9.81 -6.97 26.73
CA LYS A 4 -9.40 -5.74 26.02
C LYS A 4 -7.88 -5.57 26.10
N GLN A 5 -7.30 -5.67 27.29
CA GLN A 5 -5.85 -5.55 27.46
C GLN A 5 -5.06 -6.63 26.70
N LEU A 6 -5.63 -7.82 26.52
CA LEU A 6 -4.95 -8.92 25.83
C LEU A 6 -4.99 -8.79 24.30
N TYR A 7 -6.14 -8.38 23.74
CA TYR A 7 -6.37 -8.45 22.29
C TYR A 7 -6.39 -7.09 21.59
N PHE A 8 -6.43 -5.98 22.32
CA PHE A 8 -6.53 -4.64 21.70
C PHE A 8 -5.32 -4.33 20.82
N ASN A 9 -4.10 -4.50 21.33
CA ASN A 9 -2.88 -4.23 20.57
C ASN A 9 -2.71 -5.18 19.38
N GLU A 10 -3.10 -6.45 19.55
CA GLU A 10 -3.03 -7.43 18.47
C GLU A 10 -4.07 -7.15 17.38
N ALA A 11 -5.29 -6.77 17.75
CA ALA A 11 -6.32 -6.34 16.82
C ALA A 11 -5.91 -5.07 16.07
N GLU A 12 -5.28 -4.11 16.76
CA GLU A 12 -4.71 -2.92 16.15
C GLU A 12 -3.63 -3.27 15.13
N ARG A 13 -2.68 -4.14 15.49
CA ARG A 13 -1.64 -4.61 14.56
C ARG A 13 -2.24 -5.27 13.32
N LEU A 14 -3.23 -6.14 13.51
CA LEU A 14 -3.90 -6.82 12.40
C LEU A 14 -4.63 -5.85 11.47
N TYR A 15 -5.19 -4.77 12.00
CA TYR A 15 -5.86 -3.74 11.20
C TYR A 15 -4.88 -2.79 10.50
N VAL A 16 -3.93 -2.25 11.25
CA VAL A 16 -3.01 -1.18 10.80
C VAL A 16 -1.88 -1.72 9.93
N VAL A 17 -1.28 -2.85 10.31
CA VAL A 17 -0.09 -3.39 9.64
C VAL A 17 -0.48 -4.47 8.63
N GLU A 18 -1.26 -5.46 9.06
CA GLU A 18 -1.68 -6.59 8.22
C GLU A 18 -2.89 -6.27 7.34
N GLN A 19 -3.45 -5.06 7.44
CA GLN A 19 -4.51 -4.54 6.57
C GLN A 19 -5.79 -5.40 6.56
N CYS A 20 -6.00 -6.22 7.59
CA CYS A 20 -7.13 -7.14 7.69
C CYS A 20 -8.46 -6.39 7.87
N THR A 21 -9.54 -6.98 7.39
CA THR A 21 -10.91 -6.52 7.63
C THR A 21 -11.33 -6.76 9.08
N LEU A 22 -12.30 -5.99 9.57
CA LEU A 22 -12.85 -6.17 10.92
C LEU A 22 -13.41 -7.59 11.13
N MET A 23 -13.97 -8.20 10.08
CA MET A 23 -14.49 -9.56 10.11
C MET A 23 -13.36 -10.61 10.24
N GLU A 24 -12.27 -10.46 9.50
CA GLU A 24 -11.10 -11.35 9.63
C GLU A 24 -10.47 -11.25 11.02
N ILE A 25 -10.37 -10.04 11.58
CA ILE A 25 -9.85 -9.81 12.93
C ILE A 25 -10.78 -10.45 13.97
N ALA A 26 -12.08 -10.23 13.84
CA ALA A 26 -13.10 -10.82 14.71
C ALA A 26 -13.04 -12.35 14.70
N SER A 27 -12.88 -12.95 13.51
CA SER A 27 -12.72 -14.39 13.35
C SER A 27 -11.43 -14.92 13.98
N ARG A 28 -10.27 -14.29 13.68
CA ARG A 28 -8.96 -14.71 14.20
C ARG A 28 -8.88 -14.62 15.72
N LEU A 29 -9.42 -13.55 16.30
CA LEU A 29 -9.36 -13.30 17.74
C LEU A 29 -10.56 -13.88 18.51
N ARG A 30 -11.51 -14.51 17.81
CA ARG A 30 -12.78 -15.03 18.37
C ARG A 30 -13.52 -13.96 19.19
N LEU A 31 -13.59 -12.74 18.62
CA LEU A 31 -14.27 -11.59 19.19
C LEU A 31 -15.53 -11.27 18.38
N GLY A 32 -16.49 -10.58 19.00
CA GLY A 32 -17.62 -10.03 18.25
C GLY A 32 -17.17 -8.83 17.40
N GLU A 33 -17.61 -8.75 16.14
CA GLU A 33 -17.24 -7.67 15.22
C GLU A 33 -17.53 -6.27 15.79
N LYS A 34 -18.66 -6.11 16.49
CA LYS A 34 -19.01 -4.86 17.21
C LYS A 34 -17.93 -4.44 18.21
N THR A 35 -17.27 -5.39 18.86
CA THR A 35 -16.17 -5.10 19.82
C THR A 35 -14.95 -4.55 19.09
N VAL A 36 -14.58 -5.16 17.96
CA VAL A 36 -13.45 -4.71 17.14
C VAL A 36 -13.74 -3.33 16.55
N ARG A 37 -14.99 -3.06 16.13
CA ARG A 37 -15.42 -1.75 15.64
C ARG A 37 -15.29 -0.65 16.69
N ILE A 38 -15.73 -0.91 17.93
CA ILE A 38 -15.58 0.05 19.04
C ILE A 38 -14.09 0.32 19.31
N TRP A 39 -13.25 -0.71 19.35
CA TRP A 39 -11.81 -0.53 19.59
C TRP A 39 -11.11 0.23 18.47
N LYS A 40 -11.55 0.02 17.22
CA LYS A 40 -11.09 0.77 16.06
C LYS A 40 -11.35 2.28 16.21
N GLU A 41 -12.54 2.65 16.67
CA GLU A 41 -12.92 4.03 16.94
C GLU A 41 -12.15 4.62 18.13
N GLU A 42 -12.06 3.88 19.25
CA GLU A 42 -11.33 4.31 20.46
C GLU A 42 -9.82 4.50 20.22
N GLY A 43 -9.22 3.66 19.38
CA GLY A 43 -7.78 3.65 19.12
C GLY A 43 -7.34 4.46 17.91
N ASP A 44 -8.27 5.11 17.21
CA ASP A 44 -8.05 5.84 15.96
C ASP A 44 -7.25 5.02 14.93
N TRP A 45 -7.64 3.75 14.76
CA TRP A 45 -6.88 2.82 13.92
C TRP A 45 -6.92 3.20 12.44
N GLU A 46 -7.94 3.93 11.98
CA GLU A 46 -8.03 4.39 10.60
C GLU A 46 -6.90 5.38 10.27
N THR A 47 -6.67 6.37 11.13
CA THR A 47 -5.59 7.34 10.96
C THR A 47 -4.23 6.66 11.02
N LYS A 48 -4.02 5.74 11.97
CA LYS A 48 -2.78 4.96 12.07
C LYS A 48 -2.55 4.09 10.85
N ARG A 49 -3.59 3.46 10.32
CA ARG A 49 -3.54 2.68 9.07
C ARG A 49 -3.13 3.55 7.90
N LEU A 50 -3.73 4.73 7.75
CA LEU A 50 -3.39 5.67 6.69
C LEU A 50 -1.94 6.15 6.81
N GLN A 51 -1.49 6.49 8.02
CA GLN A 51 -0.10 6.87 8.27
C GLN A 51 0.88 5.73 7.96
N HIS A 52 0.53 4.49 8.32
CA HIS A 52 1.37 3.32 8.04
C HIS A 52 1.50 3.09 6.53
N ILE A 53 0.39 3.20 5.78
CA ILE A 53 0.40 3.09 4.32
C ILE A 53 1.28 4.20 3.70
N LYS A 54 1.08 5.46 4.11
CA LYS A 54 1.88 6.60 3.62
C LYS A 54 3.36 6.46 3.94
N SER A 55 3.70 5.99 5.14
CA SER A 55 5.10 5.75 5.52
C SER A 55 5.73 4.64 4.69
N LYS A 56 4.97 3.59 4.37
CA LYS A 56 5.43 2.48 3.53
C LYS A 56 5.62 2.94 2.08
N GLU A 57 4.71 3.76 1.56
CA GLU A 57 4.82 4.44 0.27
C GLU A 57 6.10 5.28 0.18
N ALA A 58 6.31 6.19 1.13
CA ALA A 58 7.51 7.02 1.17
C ALA A 58 8.79 6.19 1.24
N PHE A 59 8.81 5.13 2.05
CA PHE A 59 9.95 4.21 2.12
C PHE A 59 10.23 3.52 0.79
N HIS A 60 9.19 3.10 0.07
CA HIS A 60 9.34 2.46 -1.23
C HIS A 60 9.88 3.43 -2.29
N GLU A 61 9.41 4.67 -2.29
CA GLU A 61 9.93 5.74 -3.16
C GLU A 61 11.41 6.04 -2.86
N GLU A 62 11.77 6.23 -1.59
CA GLU A 62 13.15 6.46 -1.16
C GLU A 62 14.07 5.30 -1.53
N LEU A 63 13.61 4.05 -1.35
CA LEU A 63 14.36 2.85 -1.70
C LEU A 63 14.61 2.75 -3.21
N TYR A 64 13.60 3.10 -4.01
CA TYR A 64 13.70 3.12 -5.47
C TYR A 64 14.72 4.16 -5.94
N GLU A 65 14.62 5.40 -5.43
CA GLU A 65 15.55 6.48 -5.76
C GLU A 65 16.99 6.14 -5.33
N PHE A 66 17.15 5.55 -4.14
CA PHE A 66 18.45 5.08 -3.67
C PHE A 66 19.04 4.01 -4.59
N ALA A 67 18.26 2.99 -4.94
CA ALA A 67 18.72 1.92 -5.82
C ALA A 67 19.07 2.44 -7.23
N ARG A 68 18.29 3.39 -7.76
CA ARG A 68 18.56 4.04 -9.05
C ARG A 68 19.86 4.83 -9.04
N LYS A 69 20.13 5.59 -7.97
CA LYS A 69 21.40 6.31 -7.78
C LYS A 69 22.58 5.34 -7.65
N LEU A 70 22.43 4.27 -6.88
CA LEU A 70 23.46 3.25 -6.73
C LEU A 70 23.77 2.54 -8.06
N MET A 71 22.74 2.18 -8.84
CA MET A 71 22.92 1.58 -10.16
C MET A 71 23.65 2.51 -11.12
N ARG A 72 23.29 3.80 -11.13
CA ARG A 72 23.91 4.80 -12.01
C ARG A 72 25.40 4.94 -11.74
N THR A 73 25.78 5.08 -10.47
CA THR A 73 27.18 5.20 -10.09
C THR A 73 27.96 3.93 -10.42
N ILE A 74 27.36 2.73 -10.27
CA ILE A 74 28.02 1.47 -10.68
C ILE A 74 28.26 1.46 -12.19
N LYS A 75 27.28 1.92 -12.97
CA LYS A 75 27.38 2.02 -14.42
C LYS A 75 28.47 3.00 -14.85
N GLU A 76 28.55 4.17 -14.22
CA GLU A 76 29.58 5.20 -14.49
C GLU A 76 30.99 4.63 -14.25
N ASP A 77 31.21 3.94 -13.13
CA ASP A 77 32.49 3.28 -12.84
C ASP A 77 32.86 2.27 -13.96
N MET A 78 31.89 1.47 -14.42
CA MET A 78 32.10 0.51 -15.51
C MET A 78 32.43 1.18 -16.85
N GLU A 79 31.71 2.25 -17.20
CA GLU A 79 31.93 3.00 -18.45
C GLU A 79 33.29 3.70 -18.46
N ASN A 80 33.77 4.15 -17.30
CA ASN A 80 35.09 4.77 -17.14
C ASN A 80 36.24 3.75 -17.03
N GLY A 81 35.94 2.44 -17.04
CA GLY A 81 36.94 1.39 -16.83
C GLY A 81 37.46 1.31 -15.40
N GLU A 82 36.77 1.92 -14.44
CA GLU A 82 37.09 1.88 -13.03
C GLU A 82 36.65 0.56 -12.40
N LYS A 83 37.35 0.16 -11.34
CA LYS A 83 36.99 -1.02 -10.58
C LYS A 83 35.76 -0.72 -9.72
N VAL A 84 34.64 -1.35 -10.04
CA VAL A 84 33.43 -1.27 -9.21
C VAL A 84 33.71 -1.84 -7.81
N ASP A 85 33.29 -1.11 -6.78
CA ASP A 85 33.34 -1.59 -5.40
C ASP A 85 32.44 -2.83 -5.21
N PRO A 86 32.98 -3.97 -4.76
CA PRO A 86 32.18 -5.19 -4.54
C PRO A 86 31.07 -5.00 -3.51
N GLY A 87 31.25 -4.13 -2.52
CA GLY A 87 30.23 -3.81 -1.51
C GLY A 87 29.00 -3.14 -2.13
N ARG A 88 29.20 -2.18 -3.03
CA ARG A 88 28.15 -1.52 -3.82
C ARG A 88 27.42 -2.52 -4.72
N MET A 89 28.15 -3.40 -5.40
CA MET A 89 27.55 -4.45 -6.23
C MET A 89 26.72 -5.42 -5.38
N TYR A 90 27.25 -5.89 -4.26
CA TYR A 90 26.54 -6.77 -3.33
C TYR A 90 25.28 -6.10 -2.78
N ALA A 91 25.39 -4.86 -2.28
CA ALA A 91 24.25 -4.10 -1.81
C ALA A 91 23.16 -3.99 -2.89
N PHE A 92 23.54 -3.65 -4.13
CA PHE A 92 22.60 -3.56 -5.24
C PHE A 92 21.88 -4.89 -5.48
N THR A 93 22.58 -6.04 -5.50
CA THR A 93 21.95 -7.36 -5.67
C THR A 93 20.95 -7.69 -4.56
N ARG A 94 21.19 -7.23 -3.33
CA ARG A 94 20.28 -7.42 -2.19
C ARG A 94 19.05 -6.52 -2.26
N LEU A 95 19.16 -5.37 -2.92
CA LEU A 95 18.06 -4.41 -3.12
C LEU A 95 17.12 -4.83 -4.26
N LEU A 96 17.61 -5.51 -5.30
CA LEU A 96 16.80 -5.98 -6.44
C LEU A 96 15.45 -6.62 -6.05
N PRO A 97 15.37 -7.63 -5.15
CA PRO A 97 14.10 -8.25 -4.78
C PRO A 97 13.18 -7.35 -3.94
N LEU A 98 13.71 -6.29 -3.34
CA LEU A 98 12.92 -5.30 -2.60
C LEU A 98 12.26 -4.30 -3.56
N ILE A 99 12.92 -3.98 -4.67
CA ILE A 99 12.45 -3.04 -5.70
C ILE A 99 11.34 -3.67 -6.55
N THR A 100 11.40 -4.97 -6.87
CA THR A 100 10.32 -5.63 -7.63
C THR A 100 8.99 -5.60 -6.90
N LYS A 101 9.01 -5.61 -5.56
CA LYS A 101 7.81 -5.45 -4.73
C LYS A 101 7.24 -4.02 -4.71
N VAL A 102 8.08 -3.02 -5.01
CA VAL A 102 7.65 -1.61 -5.14
C VAL A 102 6.87 -1.42 -6.44
N LYS A 103 7.36 -1.98 -7.55
CA LYS A 103 6.70 -1.89 -8.85
C LYS A 103 5.30 -2.51 -8.85
N ASP A 104 5.14 -3.68 -8.22
CA ASP A 104 3.83 -4.34 -8.09
C ASP A 104 2.84 -3.51 -7.24
N TYR A 105 3.34 -2.68 -6.31
CA TYR A 105 2.51 -1.80 -5.48
C TYR A 105 2.09 -0.52 -6.23
N GLU A 106 3.00 0.11 -6.98
CA GLU A 106 2.70 1.24 -7.87
C GLU A 106 1.66 0.84 -8.94
N ASP A 107 1.81 -0.33 -9.56
CA ASP A 107 0.85 -0.84 -10.54
C ASP A 107 -0.55 -1.06 -9.95
N VAL A 108 -0.65 -1.38 -8.65
CA VAL A 108 -1.92 -1.52 -7.92
C VAL A 108 -2.52 -0.15 -7.59
N LEU A 109 -1.70 0.83 -7.20
CA LEU A 109 -2.16 2.20 -6.94
C LEU A 109 -2.64 2.89 -8.22
N SER A 110 -1.88 2.80 -9.32
CA SER A 110 -2.29 3.35 -10.61
C SER A 110 -3.58 2.70 -11.11
N LYS A 111 -3.79 1.39 -10.90
CA LYS A 111 -5.07 0.73 -11.19
C LYS A 111 -6.22 1.27 -10.34
N LYS A 112 -6.00 1.54 -9.05
CA LYS A 112 -7.03 2.14 -8.17
C LYS A 112 -7.38 3.56 -8.60
N GLU A 113 -6.42 4.41 -8.94
CA GLU A 113 -6.69 5.75 -9.48
C GLU A 113 -7.46 5.67 -10.81
N THR A 114 -7.15 4.69 -11.66
CA THR A 114 -7.87 4.45 -12.92
C THR A 114 -9.31 3.98 -12.67
N GLU A 115 -9.58 3.25 -11.59
CA GLU A 115 -10.94 2.82 -11.22
C GLU A 115 -11.74 3.91 -10.47
N GLU A 116 -11.08 4.75 -9.66
CA GLU A 116 -11.73 5.91 -9.03
C GLU A 116 -12.07 6.99 -10.05
N GLY A 117 -11.26 7.16 -11.10
CA GLY A 117 -11.59 7.97 -12.28
C GLY A 117 -12.73 7.42 -13.15
N LYS A 118 -13.15 6.17 -12.93
CA LYS A 118 -14.31 5.53 -13.59
C LYS A 118 -15.58 5.57 -12.73
N LYS A 119 -15.64 6.35 -11.65
CA LYS A 119 -16.89 6.60 -10.92
C LYS A 119 -17.75 7.62 -11.67
N GLY A 120 -18.42 7.15 -12.71
CA GLY A 120 -19.40 7.89 -13.50
C GLY A 120 -20.13 6.93 -14.44
N LEU A 121 -21.35 7.29 -14.85
CA LEU A 121 -22.04 6.58 -15.93
C LEU A 121 -21.22 6.75 -17.21
N THR A 122 -20.96 5.66 -17.94
CA THR A 122 -20.34 5.73 -19.26
C THR A 122 -21.19 6.59 -20.19
N GLU A 123 -20.55 7.28 -21.13
CA GLU A 123 -21.21 8.22 -22.06
C GLU A 123 -22.37 7.57 -22.84
N ASP A 124 -22.26 6.29 -23.14
CA ASP A 124 -23.31 5.50 -23.78
C ASP A 124 -24.54 5.34 -22.88
N VAL A 125 -24.35 5.19 -21.57
CA VAL A 125 -25.44 5.07 -20.59
C VAL A 125 -26.09 6.43 -20.34
N LEU A 126 -25.31 7.53 -20.38
CA LEU A 126 -25.84 8.89 -20.34
C LEU A 126 -26.75 9.18 -21.54
N LYS A 127 -26.32 8.82 -22.76
CA LYS A 127 -27.13 9.00 -23.98
C LYS A 127 -28.45 8.22 -23.95
N ILE A 128 -28.44 7.02 -23.38
CA ILE A 128 -29.67 6.21 -23.21
C ILE A 128 -30.61 6.88 -22.21
N ILE A 129 -30.09 7.44 -21.11
CA ILE A 129 -30.91 8.16 -20.13
C ILE A 129 -31.49 9.45 -20.75
N GLU A 130 -30.68 10.19 -21.50
CA GLU A 130 -31.12 11.40 -22.21
C GLU A 130 -32.23 11.09 -23.21
N SER A 131 -32.07 10.04 -24.02
CA SER A 131 -33.04 9.70 -25.07
C SER A 131 -34.30 9.02 -24.56
N GLU A 132 -34.20 8.09 -23.62
CA GLU A 132 -35.35 7.27 -23.19
C GLU A 132 -36.10 7.84 -21.98
N ILE A 133 -35.43 8.60 -21.11
CA ILE A 133 -36.03 9.10 -19.87
C ILE A 133 -36.27 10.60 -19.93
N LEU A 134 -35.31 11.38 -20.43
CA LEU A 134 -35.41 12.85 -20.48
C LEU A 134 -36.02 13.37 -21.79
N GLY A 135 -35.96 12.56 -22.87
CA GLY A 135 -36.52 12.90 -24.18
C GLY A 135 -35.83 14.09 -24.86
N ILE A 136 -34.53 14.30 -24.57
CA ILE A 136 -33.69 15.36 -25.13
C ILE A 136 -32.65 14.73 -26.06
#